data_AF-A0A1B8W9M0-F1
#
_entry.id   AF-A0A1B8W9M0-F1
#
_cell.length_a   1.000
_cell.length_b   1.000
_cell.length_c   1.000
_cell.angle_alpha   90.00
_cell.angle_beta   90.00
_cell.angle_gamma   90.00
#
_symmetry.space_group_name_H-M   'P 1'
#
loop_
_entity.id
_entity.type
_entity.pdbx_description
1 polymer ?
#
loop_
_entity_poly.entity_id
_entity_poly.type
_entity_poly.pdbx_seq_one_letter_code
_entity_poly.pdbx_strand_id
1 'polypeptide(L)'
;MARDDIVGLDELQRAVRRLGEKVPQIAATRAARAGAKIAFKAAKANAPIDTADLKNGLVMKPEKRTTKGKKMFDIMLDPLKNNVFVKVSKVGKRSYYPASQEYGYLTVSGRYIPGYRYLRKSITENKREIETTIVRIGIEEVDKAWNARNAR
;
A
#
# COMPACT_ATOMS: atom_id res chain seq x y z
N MET A 1 -11.26 23.88 -22.98
CA MET A 1 -11.52 23.09 -21.75
C MET A 1 -11.08 23.95 -20.58
N ALA A 2 -12.03 24.58 -19.87
CA ALA A 2 -11.73 25.36 -18.69
C ALA A 2 -11.22 24.41 -17.59
N ARG A 3 -10.11 24.76 -16.95
CA ARG A 3 -9.70 24.10 -15.71
C ARG A 3 -10.75 24.48 -14.68
N ASP A 4 -11.37 23.49 -14.04
CA ASP A 4 -12.14 23.75 -12.82
C ASP A 4 -11.16 24.25 -11.77
N ASP A 5 -10.96 25.57 -11.72
CA ASP A 5 -10.09 26.23 -10.78
C ASP A 5 -10.72 26.05 -9.39
N ILE A 6 -10.19 25.10 -8.62
CA ILE A 6 -10.60 24.89 -7.24
C ILE A 6 -10.28 26.18 -6.47
N VAL A 7 -11.33 26.94 -6.13
CA VAL A 7 -11.22 28.20 -5.37
C VAL A 7 -10.44 27.92 -4.08
N GLY A 8 -9.37 28.67 -3.86
CA GLY A 8 -8.49 28.54 -2.68
C GLY A 8 -7.34 27.53 -2.80
N LEU A 9 -7.19 26.80 -3.92
CA LEU A 9 -6.06 25.87 -4.11
C LEU A 9 -4.71 26.60 -4.12
N ASP A 10 -4.63 27.77 -4.74
CA ASP A 10 -3.40 28.57 -4.79
C ASP A 10 -3.02 29.10 -3.40
N GLU A 11 -4.00 29.51 -2.60
CA GLU A 11 -3.80 29.98 -1.23
C GLU A 11 -3.36 28.83 -0.33
N LEU A 12 -3.99 27.66 -0.48
CA LEU A 12 -3.58 26.43 0.18
C LEU A 12 -2.15 26.05 -0.19
N GLN A 13 -1.79 26.07 -1.48
CA GLN A 13 -0.41 25.78 -1.92
C GLN A 13 0.59 26.76 -1.29
N ARG A 14 0.27 28.06 -1.23
CA ARG A 14 1.12 29.05 -0.55
C ARG A 14 1.24 28.77 0.95
N ALA A 15 0.14 28.46 1.63
CA ALA A 15 0.14 28.12 3.05
C ALA A 15 1.00 26.87 3.33
N VAL A 16 0.85 25.83 2.52
CA VAL A 16 1.64 24.60 2.61
C VAL A 16 3.13 24.84 2.31
N ARG A 17 3.46 25.71 1.34
CA ARG A 17 4.85 26.13 1.11
C ARG A 17 5.42 26.89 2.30
N ARG A 18 4.62 27.75 2.94
CA ARG A 18 5.04 28.49 4.16
C ARG A 18 5.40 27.55 5.30
N LEU A 19 4.67 26.43 5.49
CA LEU A 19 4.95 25.42 6.54
C LEU A 19 6.35 24.78 6.44
N GLY A 20 7.04 24.92 5.30
CA GLY A 20 8.39 24.41 5.07
C GLY A 20 8.39 23.03 4.40
N GLU A 21 9.43 22.76 3.60
CA GLU A 21 9.48 21.61 2.69
C GLU A 21 9.33 20.23 3.36
N LYS A 22 9.61 20.12 4.67
CA LYS A 22 9.57 18.85 5.41
C LYS A 22 8.14 18.46 5.83
N VAL A 23 7.26 19.41 6.06
CA VAL A 23 5.89 19.15 6.56
C VAL A 23 5.07 18.33 5.56
N PRO A 24 5.01 18.68 4.25
CA PRO A 24 4.29 17.88 3.27
C PRO A 24 4.81 16.45 3.18
N GLN A 25 6.13 16.25 3.30
CA GLN A 25 6.73 14.91 3.27
C GLN A 25 6.36 14.08 4.49
N ILE A 26 6.35 14.68 5.69
CA ILE A 26 5.97 14.00 6.93
C ILE A 26 4.50 13.60 6.89
N ALA A 27 3.62 14.53 6.51
CA ALA A 27 2.19 14.28 6.37
C ALA A 27 1.93 13.15 5.37
N ALA A 28 2.49 13.24 4.15
CA ALA A 28 2.35 12.20 3.13
C ALA A 28 2.87 10.83 3.60
N THR A 29 4.01 10.81 4.30
CA THR A 29 4.60 9.56 4.79
C THR A 29 3.75 8.90 5.88
N ARG A 30 3.23 9.69 6.83
CA ARG A 30 2.39 9.18 7.93
C ARG A 30 1.03 8.74 7.42
N ALA A 31 0.40 9.53 6.54
CA ALA A 31 -0.88 9.20 5.92
C ALA A 31 -0.78 7.91 5.09
N ALA A 32 0.19 7.82 4.17
CA ALA A 32 0.39 6.63 3.35
C ALA A 32 0.67 5.37 4.19
N ARG A 33 1.45 5.49 5.27
CA ARG A 33 1.72 4.37 6.19
C ARG A 33 0.44 3.90 6.89
N ALA A 34 -0.41 4.83 7.31
CA ALA A 34 -1.66 4.51 7.99
C ALA A 34 -2.62 3.75 7.06
N GLY A 35 -2.82 4.25 5.84
CA GLY A 35 -3.64 3.57 4.83
C GLY A 35 -3.08 2.18 4.46
N ALA A 36 -1.77 2.08 4.22
CA ALA A 36 -1.14 0.80 3.90
C ALA A 36 -1.23 -0.22 5.04
N LYS A 37 -1.27 0.21 6.31
CA LYS A 37 -1.45 -0.68 7.46
C LYS A 37 -2.80 -1.39 7.45
N ILE A 38 -3.86 -0.73 6.95
CA ILE A 38 -5.19 -1.33 6.81
C ILE A 38 -5.13 -2.44 5.77
N ALA A 39 -4.68 -2.12 4.55
CA ALA A 39 -4.52 -3.11 3.48
C ALA A 39 -3.57 -4.26 3.90
N PHE A 40 -2.52 -3.97 4.67
CA PHE A 40 -1.58 -4.99 5.14
C PHE A 40 -2.23 -5.97 6.12
N LYS A 41 -3.03 -5.47 7.06
CA LYS A 41 -3.80 -6.31 7.98
C LYS A 41 -4.83 -7.14 7.23
N ALA A 42 -5.57 -6.54 6.31
CA ALA A 42 -6.57 -7.23 5.50
C ALA A 42 -5.92 -8.32 4.61
N ALA A 43 -4.78 -8.02 3.97
CA ALA A 43 -4.04 -9.00 3.18
C ALA A 43 -3.61 -10.21 4.02
N LYS A 44 -3.14 -9.98 5.25
CA LYS A 44 -2.78 -11.05 6.19
C LYS A 44 -3.98 -11.85 6.69
N ALA A 45 -5.15 -11.24 6.83
CA ALA A 45 -6.38 -11.92 7.21
C ALA A 45 -6.94 -12.77 6.06
N ASN A 46 -6.87 -12.24 4.83
CA ASN A 46 -7.38 -12.90 3.63
C ASN A 46 -6.44 -13.96 3.05
N ALA A 47 -5.17 -13.97 3.48
CA ALA A 47 -4.18 -14.93 2.99
C ALA A 47 -4.59 -16.37 3.37
N PRO A 48 -4.65 -17.31 2.41
CA PRO A 48 -4.93 -18.71 2.72
C PRO A 48 -3.94 -19.28 3.74
N ILE A 49 -4.47 -20.03 4.70
CA ILE A 49 -3.71 -20.64 5.80
C ILE A 49 -3.59 -22.12 5.51
N ASP A 50 -2.47 -22.51 4.91
CA ASP A 50 -2.00 -23.90 4.86
C ASP A 50 -0.93 -24.09 5.95
N THR A 51 0.32 -23.68 5.67
CA THR A 51 1.44 -23.62 6.63
C THR A 51 1.60 -22.26 7.32
N ALA A 52 0.69 -21.31 7.05
CA ALA A 52 0.80 -19.88 7.40
C ALA A 52 1.99 -19.13 6.76
N ASP A 53 2.80 -19.75 5.91
CA ASP A 53 3.96 -19.13 5.27
C ASP A 53 3.58 -17.89 4.47
N LEU A 54 2.48 -17.94 3.72
CA LEU A 54 2.01 -16.84 2.90
C LEU A 54 1.68 -15.60 3.76
N LYS A 55 0.92 -15.81 4.84
CA LYS A 55 0.60 -14.77 5.82
C LYS A 55 1.86 -14.20 6.48
N ASN A 56 2.79 -15.07 6.86
CA ASN A 56 4.04 -14.68 7.52
C ASN A 56 5.07 -14.09 6.56
N GLY A 57 4.92 -14.30 5.25
CA GLY A 57 5.78 -13.75 4.22
C GLY A 57 5.32 -12.42 3.68
N LEU A 58 4.13 -11.93 4.07
CA LEU A 58 3.71 -10.58 3.68
C LEU A 58 4.49 -9.52 4.45
N VAL A 59 5.07 -8.58 3.69
CA VAL A 59 5.82 -7.42 4.19
C VAL A 59 5.25 -6.13 3.59
N MET A 60 5.35 -5.05 4.38
CA MET A 60 5.01 -3.71 3.94
C MET A 60 6.30 -2.93 3.65
N LYS A 61 6.60 -2.68 2.38
CA LYS A 61 7.84 -2.08 1.93
C LYS A 61 7.61 -0.63 1.49
N PRO A 62 8.32 0.36 2.06
CA PRO A 62 8.23 1.73 1.57
C PRO A 62 8.86 1.85 0.18
N GLU A 63 8.19 2.53 -0.74
CA GLU A 63 8.75 2.90 -2.05
C GLU A 63 10.02 3.76 -1.85
N LYS A 64 11.02 3.60 -2.73
CA LYS A 64 12.15 4.53 -2.78
C LYS A 64 11.64 5.92 -3.18
N ARG A 65 12.13 6.96 -2.50
CA ARG A 65 11.66 8.34 -2.74
C ARG A 65 12.17 8.82 -4.10
N THR A 66 11.25 9.05 -5.04
CA THR A 66 11.51 9.67 -6.34
C THR A 66 10.98 11.10 -6.40
N THR A 67 9.79 11.37 -5.82
CA THR A 67 9.13 12.67 -5.82
C THR A 67 8.92 13.19 -4.39
N LYS A 68 9.20 14.48 -4.14
CA LYS A 68 8.92 15.13 -2.84
C LYS A 68 7.41 15.20 -2.60
N GLY A 69 6.97 14.98 -1.36
CA GLY A 69 5.55 15.03 -0.98
C GLY A 69 4.75 13.79 -1.39
N LYS A 70 5.37 12.81 -2.03
CA LYS A 70 4.77 11.51 -2.36
C LYS A 70 5.36 10.42 -1.46
N LYS A 71 4.50 9.50 -1.01
CA LYS A 71 4.94 8.25 -0.41
C LYS A 71 3.96 7.13 -0.70
N MET A 72 4.47 5.97 -1.10
CA MET A 72 3.71 4.74 -1.22
C MET A 72 4.36 3.63 -0.37
N PHE A 73 3.54 2.65 -0.02
CA PHE A 73 3.97 1.43 0.65
C PHE A 73 3.40 0.25 -0.12
N ASP A 74 4.29 -0.61 -0.60
CA ASP A 74 3.93 -1.84 -1.27
C ASP A 74 3.64 -2.92 -0.23
N ILE A 75 2.56 -3.67 -0.44
CA ILE A 75 2.32 -4.92 0.27
C ILE A 75 2.75 -6.03 -0.67
N MET A 76 3.86 -6.67 -0.32
CA MET A 76 4.50 -7.67 -1.17
C MET A 76 4.94 -8.87 -0.34
N LEU A 77 5.34 -9.93 -1.03
CA LEU A 77 5.97 -11.07 -0.38
C LEU A 77 7.44 -10.76 -0.12
N ASP A 78 7.93 -11.22 1.02
CA ASP A 78 9.30 -11.08 1.46
C ASP A 78 10.23 -11.75 0.44
N PRO A 79 11.10 -10.99 -0.25
CA PRO A 79 12.05 -11.56 -1.19
C PRO A 79 13.00 -12.59 -0.53
N LEU A 80 13.23 -12.49 0.78
CA LEU A 80 14.06 -13.42 1.53
C LEU A 80 13.43 -14.81 1.69
N LYS A 81 12.12 -14.93 1.45
CA LYS A 81 11.36 -16.20 1.54
C LYS A 81 11.12 -16.85 0.18
N ASN A 82 11.88 -16.46 -0.84
CA ASN A 82 11.77 -17.07 -2.17
C ASN A 82 12.11 -18.57 -2.17
N ASN A 83 12.97 -19.03 -1.25
CA ASN A 83 13.21 -20.46 -1.04
C ASN A 83 11.95 -21.25 -0.62
N VAL A 84 11.01 -20.59 0.05
CA VAL A 84 9.71 -21.17 0.44
C VAL A 84 8.69 -21.05 -0.71
N PHE A 85 8.65 -19.90 -1.37
CA PHE A 85 7.59 -19.56 -2.33
C PHE A 85 7.85 -19.97 -3.78
N VAL A 86 9.10 -20.22 -4.15
CA VAL A 86 9.49 -20.58 -5.52
C VAL A 86 9.83 -22.07 -5.56
N LYS A 87 9.11 -22.82 -6.39
CA LYS A 87 9.45 -24.21 -6.70
C LYS A 87 10.01 -24.31 -8.11
N VAL A 88 11.10 -25.05 -8.26
CA VAL A 88 11.70 -25.36 -9.56
C VAL A 88 11.39 -26.80 -9.91
N SER A 89 10.76 -27.03 -11.06
CA SER A 89 10.50 -28.39 -11.57
C SER A 89 11.78 -29.06 -12.07
N LYS A 90 11.74 -30.39 -12.28
CA LYS A 90 12.86 -31.16 -12.86
C LYS A 90 13.34 -30.62 -14.22
N VAL A 91 12.45 -29.97 -14.98
CA VAL A 91 12.73 -29.33 -16.28
C VAL A 91 13.08 -27.84 -16.16
N GLY A 92 13.43 -27.36 -14.95
CA GLY A 92 13.91 -26.00 -14.73
C GLY A 92 12.83 -24.90 -14.71
N LYS A 93 11.55 -25.25 -14.91
CA LYS A 93 10.45 -24.25 -14.85
C LYS A 93 10.20 -23.82 -13.41
N ARG A 94 10.14 -22.50 -13.20
CA ARG A 94 9.84 -21.86 -11.91
C ARG A 94 8.34 -21.65 -11.75
N SER A 95 7.81 -22.08 -10.61
CA SER A 95 6.43 -21.83 -10.18
C SER A 95 6.45 -20.97 -8.93
N TYR A 96 5.60 -19.94 -8.89
CA TYR A 96 5.51 -19.02 -7.76
C TYR A 96 4.19 -19.21 -7.03
N TYR A 97 4.27 -19.76 -5.81
CA TYR A 97 3.10 -20.12 -5.02
C TYR A 97 2.20 -18.91 -4.71
N PRO A 98 2.71 -17.74 -4.25
CA PRO A 98 1.88 -16.57 -3.97
C PRO A 98 1.07 -16.06 -5.16
N ALA A 99 1.62 -16.12 -6.39
CA ALA A 99 0.90 -15.73 -7.59
C ALA A 99 -0.25 -16.71 -7.91
N SER A 100 -0.01 -18.01 -7.69
CA SER A 100 -1.06 -19.03 -7.87
C SER A 100 -2.19 -18.85 -6.86
N GLN A 101 -1.87 -18.46 -5.63
CA GLN A 101 -2.88 -18.14 -4.61
C GLN A 101 -3.63 -16.84 -4.90
N GLU A 102 -2.99 -15.84 -5.52
CA GLU A 102 -3.64 -14.58 -5.87
C GLU A 102 -4.56 -14.72 -7.10
N TYR A 103 -4.04 -15.31 -8.18
CA TYR A 103 -4.69 -15.30 -9.50
C TYR A 103 -5.32 -16.63 -9.90
N GLY A 104 -5.02 -17.72 -9.21
CA GLY A 104 -5.44 -19.06 -9.59
C GLY A 104 -4.49 -19.73 -10.58
N TYR A 105 -4.79 -20.96 -10.95
CA TYR A 105 -3.95 -21.78 -11.83
C TYR A 105 -4.76 -22.89 -12.53
N LEU A 106 -4.21 -23.43 -13.61
CA LEU A 106 -4.74 -24.62 -14.29
C LEU A 106 -4.10 -25.88 -13.70
N THR A 107 -4.92 -26.88 -13.44
CA THR A 107 -4.47 -28.22 -13.03
C THR A 107 -3.97 -29.01 -14.25
N VAL A 108 -3.28 -30.13 -14.00
CA VAL A 108 -2.78 -31.02 -15.06
C VAL A 108 -3.92 -31.57 -15.94
N SER A 109 -5.11 -31.76 -15.37
CA SER A 109 -6.32 -32.18 -16.09
C SER A 109 -7.03 -31.04 -16.84
N GLY A 110 -6.48 -29.83 -16.85
CA GLY A 110 -7.05 -28.67 -17.54
C GLY A 110 -8.13 -27.91 -16.77
N ARG A 111 -8.52 -28.36 -15.56
CA ARG A 111 -9.46 -27.62 -14.71
C ARG A 111 -8.80 -26.37 -14.12
N TYR A 112 -9.46 -25.21 -14.24
CA TYR A 112 -9.05 -23.97 -13.59
C TYR A 112 -9.47 -23.91 -12.13
N ILE A 113 -8.54 -23.53 -11.25
CA ILE A 113 -8.77 -23.25 -9.84
C ILE A 113 -8.61 -21.74 -9.63
N PRO A 114 -9.67 -21.03 -9.19
CA PRO A 114 -9.59 -19.59 -8.95
C PRO A 114 -8.70 -19.26 -7.75
N GLY A 115 -8.01 -18.12 -7.83
CA GLY A 115 -7.23 -17.59 -6.72
C GLY A 115 -8.09 -16.95 -5.63
N TYR A 116 -7.55 -16.89 -4.42
CA TYR A 116 -8.16 -16.24 -3.25
C TYR A 116 -8.25 -14.72 -3.38
N ARG A 117 -7.38 -14.12 -4.20
CA ARG A 117 -7.28 -12.66 -4.43
C ARG A 117 -7.04 -11.88 -3.13
N TYR A 118 -6.20 -12.41 -2.24
CA TYR A 118 -5.99 -11.89 -0.90
C TYR A 118 -5.32 -10.50 -0.90
N LEU A 119 -4.48 -10.20 -1.89
CA LEU A 119 -3.91 -8.86 -2.07
C LEU A 119 -4.90 -7.91 -2.74
N ARG A 120 -5.60 -8.35 -3.79
CA ARG A 120 -6.58 -7.48 -4.46
C ARG A 120 -7.71 -7.09 -3.53
N LYS A 121 -8.28 -8.06 -2.80
CA LYS A 121 -9.37 -7.84 -1.84
C LYS A 121 -8.97 -6.91 -0.71
N SER A 122 -7.72 -6.99 -0.24
CA SER A 122 -7.24 -6.11 0.83
C SER A 122 -7.34 -4.62 0.48
N ILE A 123 -7.28 -4.28 -0.80
CA ILE A 123 -7.48 -2.92 -1.29
C ILE A 123 -8.95 -2.67 -1.64
N THR A 124 -9.55 -3.53 -2.47
CA THR A 124 -10.89 -3.25 -3.02
C THR A 124 -11.98 -3.23 -1.96
N GLU A 125 -11.87 -4.09 -0.94
CA GLU A 125 -12.86 -4.18 0.15
C GLU A 125 -12.63 -3.11 1.24
N ASN A 126 -11.45 -2.48 1.28
CA ASN A 126 -11.08 -1.47 2.29
C ASN A 126 -10.87 -0.07 1.68
N LYS A 127 -11.21 0.12 0.40
CA LYS A 127 -10.91 1.36 -0.36
C LYS A 127 -11.33 2.62 0.40
N ARG A 128 -12.60 2.68 0.83
CA ARG A 128 -13.16 3.85 1.52
C ARG A 128 -12.47 4.12 2.87
N GLU A 129 -12.17 3.07 3.63
CA GLU A 129 -11.49 3.20 4.93
C GLU A 129 -10.06 3.70 4.76
N ILE A 130 -9.35 3.18 3.76
CA ILE A 130 -8.00 3.61 3.39
C ILE A 130 -8.00 5.08 2.99
N GLU A 131 -8.88 5.49 2.07
CA GLU A 131 -9.01 6.87 1.60
C GLU A 131 -9.30 7.83 2.75
N THR A 132 -10.30 7.50 3.57
CA THR A 132 -10.70 8.30 4.74
C THR A 132 -9.55 8.44 5.74
N THR A 133 -8.84 7.35 6.01
CA THR A 133 -7.70 7.34 6.94
C THR A 133 -6.53 8.17 6.42
N ILE A 134 -6.21 8.07 5.13
CA ILE A 134 -5.14 8.86 4.51
C ILE A 134 -5.46 10.36 4.61
N VAL A 135 -6.68 10.76 4.24
CA VAL A 135 -7.11 12.17 4.29
C VAL A 135 -7.06 12.69 5.72
N ARG A 136 -7.67 11.97 6.67
CA ARG A 136 -7.70 12.36 8.08
C ARG A 136 -6.31 12.54 8.68
N ILE A 137 -5.43 11.55 8.53
CA ILE A 137 -4.05 11.64 9.06
C ILE A 137 -3.26 12.73 8.34
N GLY A 138 -3.48 12.92 7.04
CA GLY A 138 -2.85 14.01 6.29
C GLY A 138 -3.20 15.39 6.87
N ILE A 139 -4.49 15.64 7.11
CA ILE A 139 -5.00 16.88 7.70
C ILE A 139 -4.44 17.08 9.12
N GLU A 140 -4.54 16.05 9.98
CA GLU A 140 -4.03 16.12 11.36
C GLU A 140 -2.55 16.53 11.43
N GLU A 141 -1.71 16.05 10.51
CA GLU A 141 -0.29 16.38 10.49
C GLU A 141 -0.01 17.80 9.96
N VAL A 142 -0.84 18.29 9.04
CA VAL A 142 -0.77 19.69 8.58
C VAL A 142 -1.20 20.64 9.69
N ASP A 143 -2.32 20.35 10.37
CA ASP A 143 -2.84 21.17 11.47
C ASP A 143 -1.86 21.25 12.64
N LYS A 144 -1.26 20.10 13.02
CA LYS A 144 -0.19 20.06 14.04
C LYS A 144 0.97 20.98 13.67
N ALA A 145 1.41 20.94 12.41
CA ALA A 145 2.53 21.77 11.95
C ALA A 145 2.17 23.27 11.92
N TRP A 146 0.93 23.61 11.55
CA TRP A 146 0.43 24.97 11.56
C TRP A 146 0.37 25.56 12.97
N ASN A 147 -0.22 24.81 13.91
CA ASN A 147 -0.35 25.23 15.30
C ASN A 147 1.01 25.36 15.99
N ALA A 148 1.93 24.42 15.78
CA ALA A 148 3.27 24.46 16.37
C ALA A 148 4.10 25.68 15.90
N ARG A 149 3.76 26.26 14.73
CA ARG A 149 4.42 27.44 14.21
C ARG A 149 3.83 28.74 14.76
N ASN A 150 2.51 28.81 14.94
CA ASN A 150 1.83 30.01 15.45
C ASN A 150 1.92 30.15 16.99
N ALA A 151 2.33 29.08 17.68
CA ALA A 151 2.62 29.10 19.11
C ALA A 151 4.05 29.60 19.43
N ARG A 152 4.83 30.02 18.42
CA ARG A 152 6.17 30.61 18.53
C ARG A 152 6.11 32.07 18.11
#